data_AF-A0A546XZM9-F1
#
_entry.id   AF-A0A546XZM9-F1
#
_cell.length_a   1.000
_cell.length_b   1.000
_cell.length_c   1.000
_cell.angle_alpha   90.00
_cell.angle_beta   90.00
_cell.angle_gamma   90.00
#
_symmetry.space_group_name_H-M   'P 1'
#
loop_
_entity.id
_entity.type
_entity.pdbx_description
1 polymer ?
#
loop_
_entity_poly.entity_id
_entity_poly.type
_entity_poly.pdbx_seq_one_letter_code
_entity_poly.pdbx_strand_id
1 'polypeptide(L)'
;MDKTLKMLMAGGAFALMAGYANAAMVATTASDISVRSGPGEDYPELGLATRGSNAVLDGCMEGSSWCRIEVNGMRGWAHADYLNVMYEGSPVILEERRTELSVPVVTYEKTASVQAEPNPGDQNLGRVGDVDITPPDAVITYMDEHPAETITYDGDIAVGSTLPRDTRLVEIPDYQYRYTRVNDVPVLVEPSTHRIVYVYQ
;
A
#
# COMPACT_ATOMS: atom_id res chain seq x y z
N MET A 1 -48.22 16.62 -52.40
CA MET A 1 -47.91 18.02 -52.08
C MET A 1 -48.68 18.37 -50.81
N ASP A 2 -48.25 17.83 -49.67
CA ASP A 2 -47.23 18.40 -48.76
C ASP A 2 -47.83 19.39 -47.77
N LYS A 3 -47.74 19.07 -46.46
CA LYS A 3 -47.16 19.96 -45.44
C LYS A 3 -47.11 19.31 -44.05
N THR A 4 -45.92 18.80 -43.73
CA THR A 4 -45.17 19.03 -42.49
C THR A 4 -45.94 19.13 -41.17
N LEU A 5 -45.88 18.06 -40.36
CA LEU A 5 -46.14 18.11 -38.92
C LEU A 5 -44.80 18.04 -38.17
N LYS A 6 -44.43 19.15 -37.52
CA LYS A 6 -43.37 19.21 -36.52
C LYS A 6 -43.89 18.56 -35.23
N MET A 7 -43.29 17.46 -34.79
CA MET A 7 -43.37 17.02 -33.40
C MET A 7 -41.98 17.12 -32.77
N LEU A 8 -41.90 17.97 -31.76
CA LEU A 8 -40.72 18.25 -30.95
C LEU A 8 -40.38 17.02 -30.11
N MET A 9 -39.08 16.70 -30.12
CA MET A 9 -38.40 15.77 -29.24
C MET A 9 -38.66 16.08 -27.76
N ALA A 10 -39.17 15.10 -27.01
CA ALA A 10 -39.08 15.05 -25.55
C ALA A 10 -39.14 13.60 -25.09
N GLY A 11 -38.10 12.83 -25.42
CA GLY A 11 -37.86 11.49 -24.87
C GLY A 11 -36.56 11.51 -24.07
N GLY A 12 -36.64 11.91 -22.79
CA GLY A 12 -35.52 11.79 -21.86
C GLY A 12 -35.28 10.32 -21.53
N ALA A 13 -34.25 9.72 -22.12
CA ALA A 13 -33.77 8.41 -21.71
C ALA A 13 -33.01 8.56 -20.38
N PHE A 14 -33.70 8.34 -19.25
CA PHE A 14 -33.05 8.10 -17.97
C PHE A 14 -32.41 6.70 -18.05
N ALA A 15 -31.13 6.65 -18.41
CA ALA A 15 -30.33 5.45 -18.29
C ALA A 15 -30.16 5.16 -16.79
N LEU A 16 -30.89 4.17 -16.28
CA LEU A 16 -30.63 3.57 -14.98
C LEU A 16 -29.25 2.91 -15.04
N MET A 17 -28.20 3.61 -14.62
CA MET A 17 -26.98 2.93 -14.17
C MET A 17 -27.36 2.17 -12.91
N ALA A 18 -27.73 0.91 -13.06
CA ALA A 18 -27.79 -0.03 -11.96
C ALA A 18 -26.33 -0.24 -11.51
N GLY A 19 -25.93 0.44 -10.43
CA GLY A 19 -24.65 0.15 -9.79
C GLY A 19 -24.64 -1.32 -9.38
N TYR A 20 -23.60 -2.05 -9.78
CA TYR A 20 -23.40 -3.43 -9.37
C TYR A 20 -23.17 -3.45 -7.86
N ALA A 21 -24.18 -3.87 -7.10
CA ALA A 21 -24.03 -4.18 -5.68
C ALA A 21 -23.30 -5.53 -5.58
N ASN A 22 -21.98 -5.50 -5.34
CA ASN A 22 -21.24 -6.72 -5.03
C ASN A 22 -21.67 -7.23 -3.65
N ALA A 23 -22.08 -8.49 -3.55
CA ALA A 23 -22.35 -9.13 -2.27
C ALA A 23 -21.02 -9.30 -1.52
N ALA A 24 -20.90 -8.70 -0.33
CA ALA A 24 -19.70 -8.83 0.50
C ALA A 24 -19.54 -10.31 0.90
N MET A 25 -18.42 -10.92 0.50
CA MET A 25 -18.07 -12.26 0.97
C MET A 25 -17.64 -12.17 2.43
N VAL A 26 -18.05 -13.14 3.24
CA VAL A 26 -17.67 -13.21 4.66
C VAL A 26 -16.82 -14.45 4.87
N ALA A 27 -15.65 -14.25 5.47
CA ALA A 27 -14.78 -15.31 5.95
C ALA A 27 -14.79 -15.34 7.49
N THR A 28 -14.38 -16.46 8.05
CA THR A 28 -14.18 -16.65 9.49
C THR A 28 -12.77 -17.18 9.73
N THR A 29 -12.06 -16.66 10.72
CA THR A 29 -10.71 -17.13 11.04
C THR A 29 -10.71 -18.54 11.65
N ALA A 30 -9.93 -19.46 11.09
CA ALA A 30 -9.79 -20.84 11.57
C ALA A 30 -8.91 -20.95 12.83
N SER A 31 -8.00 -20.00 13.01
CA SER A 31 -7.08 -19.86 14.13
C SER A 31 -6.88 -18.38 14.47
N ASP A 32 -6.07 -18.12 15.49
CA ASP A 32 -5.55 -16.78 15.71
C ASP A 32 -4.55 -16.47 14.59
N ILE A 33 -4.72 -15.34 13.91
CA ILE A 33 -3.90 -14.97 12.76
C ILE A 33 -3.53 -13.49 12.75
N SER A 34 -2.30 -13.21 12.32
CA SER A 34 -1.80 -11.87 12.09
C SER A 34 -2.47 -11.25 10.85
N VAL A 35 -2.99 -10.03 11.00
CA VAL A 35 -3.45 -9.18 9.91
C VAL A 35 -2.32 -8.20 9.59
N ARG A 36 -1.84 -8.20 8.35
CA ARG A 36 -0.65 -7.45 7.93
C ARG A 36 -0.98 -6.28 7.03
N SER A 37 -0.06 -5.33 6.94
CA SER A 37 -0.18 -4.15 6.07
C SER A 37 0.00 -4.46 4.57
N GLY A 38 0.51 -5.64 4.23
CA GLY A 38 0.69 -6.10 2.86
C GLY A 38 0.71 -7.63 2.72
N PRO A 39 0.70 -8.14 1.47
CA PRO A 39 0.57 -9.56 1.13
C PRO A 39 1.91 -10.30 1.23
N GLY A 40 2.42 -10.48 2.46
CA GLY A 40 3.67 -11.18 2.70
C GLY A 40 4.04 -11.21 4.18
N GLU A 41 4.93 -12.11 4.57
CA GLU A 41 5.39 -12.23 5.95
C GLU A 41 6.32 -11.10 6.39
N ASP A 42 6.96 -10.42 5.43
CA ASP A 42 7.85 -9.29 5.70
C ASP A 42 7.09 -7.98 5.99
N TYR A 43 5.76 -7.95 5.77
CA TYR A 43 4.95 -6.78 6.06
C TYR A 43 4.58 -6.68 7.54
N PRO A 44 4.64 -5.48 8.14
CA PRO A 44 4.25 -5.26 9.54
C PRO A 44 2.86 -5.79 9.88
N GLU A 45 2.73 -6.42 11.05
CA GLU A 45 1.44 -6.80 11.65
C GLU A 45 0.71 -5.56 12.14
N LEU A 46 -0.53 -5.39 11.69
CA LEU A 46 -1.45 -4.34 12.13
C LEU A 46 -2.22 -4.78 13.39
N GLY A 47 -2.44 -6.08 13.54
CA GLY A 47 -3.06 -6.69 14.70
C GLY A 47 -3.35 -8.17 14.52
N LEU A 48 -3.99 -8.75 15.53
CA LEU A 48 -4.33 -10.16 15.58
C LEU A 48 -5.86 -10.34 15.45
N ALA A 49 -6.29 -11.15 14.49
CA ALA A 49 -7.66 -11.63 14.40
C ALA A 49 -7.74 -13.00 15.10
N THR A 50 -8.47 -13.06 16.23
CA THR A 50 -8.62 -14.30 16.99
C THR A 50 -9.52 -15.29 16.26
N ARG A 51 -9.37 -16.59 16.54
CA ARG A 51 -10.20 -17.67 15.97
C ARG A 51 -11.69 -17.35 16.10
N GLY A 52 -12.44 -17.59 15.02
CA GLY A 52 -13.88 -17.36 14.96
C GLY A 52 -14.28 -15.92 14.65
N SER A 53 -13.31 -15.02 14.45
CA SER A 53 -13.58 -13.65 14.02
C SER A 53 -14.17 -13.66 12.61
N ASN A 54 -15.27 -12.93 12.42
CA ASN A 54 -15.83 -12.69 11.10
C ASN A 54 -15.06 -11.56 10.41
N ALA A 55 -14.70 -11.78 9.15
CA ALA A 55 -14.01 -10.81 8.33
C ALA A 55 -14.74 -10.65 7.00
N VAL A 56 -14.89 -9.42 6.54
CA VAL A 56 -15.30 -9.16 5.15
C VAL A 56 -14.11 -9.50 4.27
N LEU A 57 -14.32 -10.36 3.28
CA LEU A 57 -13.31 -10.76 2.30
C LEU A 57 -13.46 -9.87 1.07
N ASP A 58 -12.52 -8.93 0.89
CA ASP A 58 -12.47 -8.07 -0.30
C ASP A 58 -12.03 -8.86 -1.53
N GLY A 59 -11.16 -9.84 -1.35
CA GLY A 59 -10.64 -10.70 -2.39
C GLY A 59 -9.24 -11.22 -2.09
N CYS A 60 -8.73 -12.07 -2.97
CA CYS A 60 -7.40 -12.66 -2.86
C CYS A 60 -6.51 -12.25 -4.03
N MET A 61 -5.21 -12.19 -3.81
CA MET A 61 -4.25 -11.88 -4.86
C MET A 61 -4.02 -13.08 -5.78
N GLU A 62 -3.95 -12.82 -7.07
CA GLU A 62 -3.63 -13.85 -8.06
C GLU A 62 -2.20 -14.38 -7.87
N GLY A 63 -2.03 -15.71 -7.94
CA GLY A 63 -0.72 -16.36 -7.78
C GLY A 63 -0.14 -16.31 -6.36
N SER A 64 -0.94 -15.87 -5.37
CA SER A 64 -0.51 -15.65 -3.99
C SER A 64 -1.56 -16.20 -3.01
N SER A 65 -1.13 -16.59 -1.81
CA SER A 65 -1.98 -17.10 -0.73
C SER A 65 -2.50 -16.00 0.19
N TRP A 66 -2.38 -14.73 -0.22
CA TRP A 66 -2.79 -13.57 0.57
C TRP A 66 -4.13 -13.01 0.12
N CYS A 67 -5.00 -12.79 1.10
CA CYS A 67 -6.31 -12.19 0.90
C CYS A 67 -6.46 -10.90 1.70
N ARG A 68 -7.06 -9.89 1.07
CA ARG A 68 -7.42 -8.65 1.73
C ARG A 68 -8.73 -8.85 2.48
N ILE A 69 -8.69 -8.59 3.77
CA ILE A 69 -9.83 -8.75 4.67
C ILE A 69 -10.05 -7.48 5.49
N GLU A 70 -11.28 -7.28 5.95
CA GLU A 70 -11.63 -6.30 6.98
C GLU A 70 -12.24 -7.02 8.18
N VAL A 71 -11.56 -6.93 9.32
CA VAL A 71 -11.95 -7.59 10.56
C VAL A 71 -11.94 -6.56 11.69
N ASN A 72 -13.02 -6.48 12.46
CA ASN A 72 -13.15 -5.52 13.56
C ASN A 72 -12.82 -4.05 13.18
N GLY A 73 -13.14 -3.65 11.94
CA GLY A 73 -12.83 -2.31 11.41
C GLY A 73 -11.37 -2.09 10.97
N MET A 74 -10.53 -3.12 11.07
CA MET A 74 -9.15 -3.12 10.58
C MET A 74 -9.09 -3.83 9.24
N ARG A 75 -8.68 -3.12 8.18
CA ARG A 75 -8.47 -3.68 6.85
C ARG A 75 -7.00 -3.98 6.61
N GLY A 76 -6.69 -5.20 6.18
CA GLY A 76 -5.32 -5.66 5.94
C GLY A 76 -5.28 -6.98 5.20
N TRP A 77 -4.14 -7.68 5.27
CA TRP A 77 -3.89 -8.92 4.55
C TRP A 77 -3.72 -10.09 5.50
N ALA A 78 -4.37 -11.21 5.18
CA ALA A 78 -4.27 -12.46 5.91
C ALA A 78 -4.03 -13.63 4.95
N HIS A 79 -3.37 -14.68 5.44
CA HIS A 79 -3.08 -15.87 4.65
C HIS A 79 -4.34 -16.76 4.54
N ALA A 80 -4.66 -17.22 3.33
CA ALA A 80 -5.95 -17.85 3.04
C ALA A 80 -6.11 -19.26 3.67
N ASP A 81 -5.01 -19.94 3.99
CA ASP A 81 -5.04 -21.23 4.73
C ASP A 81 -5.72 -21.13 6.10
N TYR A 82 -5.79 -19.93 6.67
CA TYR A 82 -6.38 -19.72 7.99
C TYR A 82 -7.73 -19.02 7.92
N LEU A 83 -8.28 -18.86 6.73
CA LEU A 83 -9.62 -18.30 6.51
C LEU A 83 -10.56 -19.43 6.08
N ASN A 84 -11.71 -19.50 6.72
CA ASN A 84 -12.82 -20.34 6.32
C ASN A 84 -13.89 -19.49 5.65
N VAL A 85 -14.60 -20.09 4.71
CA VAL A 85 -15.81 -19.53 4.12
C VAL A 85 -16.91 -20.57 4.18
N MET A 86 -18.16 -20.12 4.34
CA MET A 86 -19.30 -21.03 4.35
C MET A 86 -19.69 -21.37 2.91
N TYR A 87 -19.49 -22.63 2.53
CA TYR A 87 -19.87 -23.16 1.24
C TYR A 87 -20.81 -24.35 1.43
N GLU A 88 -21.99 -24.31 0.81
CA GLU A 88 -23.03 -25.33 0.95
C GLU A 88 -23.37 -25.72 2.41
N GLY A 89 -23.27 -24.75 3.33
CA GLY A 89 -23.56 -24.96 4.75
C GLY A 89 -22.42 -25.58 5.56
N SER A 90 -21.25 -25.79 4.97
CA SER A 90 -20.04 -26.27 5.66
C SER A 90 -18.90 -25.24 5.57
N PRO A 91 -18.10 -25.07 6.64
CA PRO A 91 -16.90 -24.25 6.57
C PRO A 91 -15.84 -24.98 5.74
N VAL A 92 -15.29 -24.29 4.74
CA VAL A 92 -14.16 -24.77 3.91
C VAL A 92 -13.01 -23.79 3.98
N ILE A 93 -11.78 -24.31 3.95
CA ILE A 93 -10.57 -23.48 3.89
C ILE A 93 -10.56 -22.72 2.57
N LEU A 94 -10.40 -21.40 2.66
CA LEU A 94 -10.51 -20.50 1.54
C LEU A 94 -9.48 -20.85 0.46
N GLU A 95 -8.22 -21.10 0.85
CA GLU A 95 -7.09 -21.43 -0.04
C GLU A 95 -7.44 -22.50 -1.08
N GLU A 96 -8.12 -23.57 -0.65
CA GLU A 96 -8.40 -24.77 -1.44
C GLU A 96 -9.48 -24.56 -2.51
N ARG A 97 -10.36 -23.57 -2.31
CA ARG A 97 -11.61 -23.44 -3.07
C ARG A 97 -11.78 -22.09 -3.76
N ARG A 98 -10.74 -21.26 -3.81
CA ARG A 98 -10.77 -19.86 -4.27
C ARG A 98 -11.42 -19.68 -5.65
N THR A 99 -11.03 -20.52 -6.61
CA THR A 99 -11.54 -20.46 -7.98
C THR A 99 -13.00 -20.92 -8.07
N GLU A 100 -13.36 -21.97 -7.34
CA GLU A 100 -14.73 -22.51 -7.32
C GLU A 100 -15.71 -21.53 -6.67
N LEU A 101 -15.25 -20.81 -5.65
CA LEU A 101 -16.03 -19.82 -4.90
C LEU A 101 -16.12 -18.47 -5.61
N SER A 102 -15.47 -18.31 -6.77
CA SER A 102 -15.41 -17.05 -7.51
C SER A 102 -14.95 -15.88 -6.64
N VAL A 103 -13.94 -16.12 -5.79
CA VAL A 103 -13.38 -15.09 -4.91
C VAL A 103 -12.85 -13.94 -5.76
N PRO A 104 -13.22 -12.67 -5.48
CA PRO A 104 -12.71 -11.54 -6.22
C PRO A 104 -11.18 -11.51 -6.21
N VAL A 105 -10.59 -11.16 -7.34
CA VAL A 105 -9.14 -10.93 -7.42
C VAL A 105 -8.86 -9.49 -7.04
N VAL A 106 -7.92 -9.28 -6.12
CA VAL A 106 -7.45 -7.96 -5.71
C VAL A 106 -5.96 -7.82 -6.00
N THR A 107 -5.54 -6.63 -6.42
CA THR A 107 -4.14 -6.27 -6.51
C THR A 107 -3.70 -5.57 -5.23
N TYR A 108 -2.42 -5.71 -4.90
CA TYR A 108 -1.77 -4.86 -3.92
C TYR A 108 -1.07 -3.73 -4.65
N GLU A 109 -1.63 -2.54 -4.52
CA GLU A 109 -0.88 -1.33 -4.80
C GLU A 109 -0.21 -0.96 -3.49
N LYS A 110 1.12 -1.08 -3.44
CA LYS A 110 1.90 -0.46 -2.37
C LYS A 110 1.68 1.03 -2.50
N THR A 111 0.69 1.56 -1.78
CA THR A 111 0.59 3.00 -1.56
C THR A 111 1.93 3.35 -0.94
N ALA A 112 2.79 4.06 -1.67
CA ALA A 112 3.95 4.70 -1.09
C ALA A 112 3.43 5.48 0.11
N SER A 113 3.69 4.94 1.31
CA SER A 113 3.44 5.51 2.62
C SER A 113 2.53 6.74 2.60
N VAL A 114 1.22 6.55 2.83
CA VAL A 114 0.46 7.64 3.42
C VAL A 114 1.14 7.88 4.77
N GLN A 115 1.92 8.95 4.82
CA GLN A 115 2.42 9.55 6.04
C GLN A 115 1.24 9.61 7.01
N ALA A 116 1.27 8.81 8.08
CA ALA A 116 0.44 9.09 9.24
C ALA A 116 1.01 10.37 9.84
N GLU A 117 0.64 11.53 9.29
CA GLU A 117 0.87 12.80 9.96
C GLU A 117 -0.02 12.79 11.22
N PRO A 118 0.55 12.84 12.42
CA PRO A 118 -0.25 13.11 13.60
C PRO A 118 -0.80 14.52 13.45
N ASN A 119 -2.07 14.71 13.82
CA ASN A 119 -2.61 16.07 13.96
C ASN A 119 -1.70 16.87 14.91
N PRO A 120 -1.41 18.15 14.59
CA PRO A 120 -0.58 18.99 15.45
C PRO A 120 -1.14 19.04 16.88
N GLY A 121 -0.47 18.37 17.83
CA GLY A 121 -0.84 18.35 19.25
C GLY A 121 -0.62 17.03 20.00
N ASP A 122 -0.34 15.91 19.33
CA ASP A 122 -0.13 14.63 20.02
C ASP A 122 1.29 14.56 20.62
N GLN A 123 1.39 14.57 21.96
CA GLN A 123 2.64 14.77 22.69
C GLN A 123 3.38 13.48 23.06
N ASN A 124 2.95 12.31 22.61
CA ASN A 124 3.62 11.06 22.98
C ASN A 124 3.51 9.98 21.90
N LEU A 125 4.46 9.90 20.98
CA LEU A 125 4.93 8.60 20.49
C LEU A 125 6.41 8.72 20.11
N GLY A 126 7.23 8.00 20.89
CA GLY A 126 8.67 7.92 20.71
C GLY A 126 9.08 7.14 19.47
N ARG A 127 10.37 7.33 19.14
CA ARG A 127 11.23 6.60 18.20
C ARG A 127 10.58 5.34 17.57
N VAL A 128 10.09 5.49 16.34
CA VAL A 128 9.84 4.34 15.45
C VAL A 128 11.16 3.98 14.77
N GLY A 129 11.68 2.80 15.14
CA GLY A 129 12.90 2.21 14.61
C GLY A 129 12.74 1.73 13.17
N ASP A 130 13.82 1.88 12.43
CA ASP A 130 14.34 1.06 11.33
C ASP A 130 13.31 0.26 10.53
N VAL A 131 12.62 0.95 9.61
CA VAL A 131 12.16 0.29 8.37
C VAL A 131 13.36 0.32 7.43
N ASP A 132 13.97 -0.84 7.20
CA ASP A 132 15.06 -1.00 6.24
C ASP A 132 14.51 -0.80 4.82
N ILE A 133 14.53 0.46 4.37
CA ILE A 133 14.08 0.87 3.04
C ILE A 133 15.23 0.73 2.05
N THR A 134 15.54 -0.50 1.69
CA THR A 134 16.46 -0.76 0.58
C THR A 134 15.86 -0.20 -0.73
N PRO A 135 16.53 0.72 -1.42
CA PRO A 135 16.04 1.29 -2.68
C PRO A 135 16.08 0.25 -3.82
N PRO A 136 15.24 0.38 -4.86
CA PRO A 136 15.35 -0.46 -6.05
C PRO A 136 16.71 -0.35 -6.73
N ASP A 137 17.20 -1.45 -7.32
CA ASP A 137 18.51 -1.50 -8.01
C ASP A 137 18.68 -0.43 -9.11
N ALA A 138 17.58 -0.03 -9.76
CA ALA A 138 17.58 1.04 -10.77
C ALA A 138 17.99 2.39 -10.18
N VAL A 139 17.62 2.67 -8.92
CA VAL A 139 18.01 3.89 -8.19
C VAL A 139 19.50 3.85 -7.87
N ILE A 140 19.98 2.72 -7.36
CA ILE A 140 21.40 2.51 -7.05
C ILE A 140 22.25 2.69 -8.33
N THR A 141 21.86 2.02 -9.41
CA THR A 141 22.54 2.10 -10.72
C THR A 141 22.57 3.54 -11.22
N TYR A 142 21.46 4.27 -11.13
CA TYR A 142 21.41 5.66 -11.57
C TYR A 142 22.36 6.58 -10.76
N MET A 143 22.43 6.38 -9.44
CA MET A 143 23.33 7.14 -8.56
C MET A 143 24.82 6.87 -8.86
N ASP A 144 25.16 5.64 -9.25
CA ASP A 144 26.52 5.25 -9.65
C ASP A 144 26.91 5.84 -11.00
N GLU A 145 25.98 5.84 -11.97
CA GLU A 145 26.20 6.39 -13.31
C GLU A 145 26.24 7.93 -13.32
N HIS A 146 25.56 8.59 -12.38
CA HIS A 146 25.41 10.04 -12.31
C HIS A 146 25.87 10.58 -10.94
N PRO A 147 27.19 10.70 -10.67
CA PRO A 147 27.66 11.15 -9.37
C PRO A 147 27.29 12.62 -9.09
N ALA A 148 26.69 12.86 -7.92
CA ALA A 148 26.39 14.21 -7.44
C ALA A 148 27.64 14.94 -6.91
N GLU A 149 27.58 16.28 -6.85
CA GLU A 149 28.59 17.09 -6.16
C GLU A 149 28.65 16.72 -4.67
N THR A 150 29.86 16.63 -4.12
CA THR A 150 30.05 16.30 -2.71
C THR A 150 29.96 17.55 -1.85
N ILE A 151 29.13 17.50 -0.81
CA ILE A 151 29.06 18.52 0.22
C ILE A 151 29.72 18.03 1.51
N THR A 152 30.37 18.94 2.22
CA THR A 152 30.89 18.67 3.56
C THR A 152 29.80 18.97 4.59
N TYR A 153 29.54 18.02 5.47
CA TYR A 153 28.56 18.15 6.54
C TYR A 153 29.14 17.59 7.84
N ASP A 154 29.21 18.42 8.88
CA ASP A 154 29.82 18.04 10.17
C ASP A 154 28.85 17.27 11.10
N GLY A 155 27.61 17.03 10.67
CA GLY A 155 26.62 16.29 11.45
C GLY A 155 26.56 14.80 11.12
N ASP A 156 25.71 14.07 11.85
CA ASP A 156 25.57 12.63 11.71
C ASP A 156 24.93 12.24 10.36
N ILE A 157 25.64 11.44 9.56
CA ILE A 157 25.13 10.83 8.33
C ILE A 157 24.49 9.49 8.69
N ALA A 158 23.21 9.55 9.05
CA ALA A 158 22.42 8.37 9.40
C ALA A 158 21.03 8.46 8.79
N VAL A 159 20.38 7.31 8.62
CA VAL A 159 18.96 7.27 8.23
C VAL A 159 18.14 8.02 9.27
N GLY A 160 17.30 8.92 8.78
CA GLY A 160 16.47 9.79 9.59
C GLY A 160 17.08 11.14 9.95
N SER A 161 18.38 11.36 9.73
CA SER A 161 19.02 12.68 9.89
C SER A 161 18.47 13.68 8.88
N THR A 162 18.50 14.98 9.21
CA THR A 162 18.01 16.04 8.31
C THR A 162 19.18 16.90 7.83
N LEU A 163 19.33 17.01 6.52
CA LEU A 163 20.33 17.87 5.88
C LEU A 163 19.88 19.34 5.88
N PRO A 164 20.83 20.29 5.78
CA PRO A 164 20.50 21.70 5.60
C PRO A 164 19.57 21.94 4.40
N ARG A 165 18.60 22.86 4.52
CA ARG A 165 17.59 23.13 3.48
C ARG A 165 18.15 23.71 2.18
N ASP A 166 19.35 24.27 2.24
CA ASP A 166 20.11 24.80 1.11
C ASP A 166 20.96 23.73 0.41
N THR A 167 20.97 22.49 0.92
CA THR A 167 21.65 21.36 0.28
C THR A 167 21.08 21.12 -1.12
N ARG A 168 21.97 21.07 -2.12
CA ARG A 168 21.58 20.72 -3.48
C ARG A 168 21.28 19.23 -3.58
N LEU A 169 20.08 18.91 -4.06
CA LEU A 169 19.59 17.56 -4.27
C LEU A 169 19.41 17.31 -5.78
N VAL A 170 19.92 16.19 -6.26
CA VAL A 170 19.81 15.74 -7.64
C VAL A 170 18.57 14.87 -7.80
N GLU A 171 17.82 15.09 -8.88
CA GLU A 171 16.60 14.35 -9.19
C GLU A 171 16.92 12.97 -9.74
N ILE A 172 16.11 11.99 -9.35
CA ILE A 172 16.13 10.64 -9.89
C ILE A 172 14.87 10.48 -10.75
N PRO A 173 15.01 10.14 -12.05
CA PRO A 173 13.86 9.95 -12.93
C PRO A 173 12.87 8.93 -12.35
N ASP A 174 11.57 9.21 -12.47
CA ASP A 174 10.48 8.32 -12.05
C ASP A 174 10.39 8.02 -10.54
N TYR A 175 11.22 8.66 -9.70
CA TYR A 175 11.19 8.52 -8.24
C TYR A 175 10.98 9.87 -7.54
N GLN A 176 10.34 9.82 -6.36
CA GLN A 176 10.06 11.03 -5.57
C GLN A 176 11.17 11.38 -4.58
N TYR A 177 12.10 10.46 -4.32
CA TYR A 177 13.30 10.73 -3.56
C TYR A 177 14.35 11.36 -4.47
N ARG A 178 15.18 12.22 -3.87
CA ARG A 178 16.35 12.81 -4.51
C ARG A 178 17.60 12.23 -3.86
N TYR A 179 18.76 12.51 -4.43
CA TYR A 179 20.02 12.10 -3.82
C TYR A 179 21.02 13.24 -3.79
N THR A 180 22.00 13.10 -2.91
CA THR A 180 23.19 13.96 -2.87
C THR A 180 24.35 13.14 -2.31
N ARG A 181 25.55 13.72 -2.33
CA ARG A 181 26.74 13.08 -1.77
C ARG A 181 27.25 13.90 -0.59
N VAL A 182 27.30 13.30 0.59
CA VAL A 182 27.66 13.97 1.84
C VAL A 182 28.91 13.29 2.39
N ASN A 183 30.00 14.04 2.56
CA ASN A 183 31.31 13.50 2.97
C ASN A 183 31.71 12.24 2.18
N ASP A 184 31.58 12.31 0.85
CA ASP A 184 31.82 11.22 -0.11
C ASP A 184 30.84 10.03 -0.07
N VAL A 185 29.85 10.05 0.83
CA VAL A 185 28.82 9.00 0.95
C VAL A 185 27.55 9.39 0.19
N PRO A 186 27.07 8.58 -0.77
CA PRO A 186 25.78 8.82 -1.42
C PRO A 186 24.62 8.59 -0.45
N VAL A 187 23.66 9.51 -0.42
CA VAL A 187 22.48 9.38 0.43
C VAL A 187 21.21 9.70 -0.36
N LEU A 188 20.15 8.94 -0.13
CA LEU A 188 18.81 9.29 -0.59
C LEU A 188 18.15 10.22 0.43
N VAL A 189 17.47 11.23 -0.09
CA VAL A 189 16.89 12.32 0.66
C VAL A 189 15.47 12.56 0.19
N GLU A 190 14.55 12.70 1.13
CA GLU A 190 13.20 13.15 0.85
C GLU A 190 13.20 14.68 0.64
N PRO A 191 12.77 15.19 -0.54
CA PRO A 191 12.97 16.59 -0.92
C PRO A 191 12.16 17.59 -0.08
N SER A 192 10.99 17.21 0.43
CA SER A 192 10.15 18.11 1.23
C SER A 192 10.73 18.37 2.62
N THR A 193 11.36 17.34 3.19
CA THR A 193 11.81 17.31 4.59
C THR A 193 13.33 17.45 4.71
N HIS A 194 14.09 17.24 3.63
CA HIS A 194 15.55 17.08 3.62
C HIS A 194 16.04 15.95 4.52
N ARG A 195 15.17 14.98 4.80
CA ARG A 195 15.47 13.84 5.65
C ARG A 195 16.19 12.76 4.83
N ILE A 196 17.29 12.24 5.36
CA ILE A 196 17.98 11.09 4.81
C ILE A 196 17.08 9.87 5.02
N VAL A 197 16.74 9.19 3.94
CA VAL A 197 15.91 7.98 3.96
C VAL A 197 16.77 6.74 3.75
N TYR A 198 17.93 6.86 3.09
CA TYR A 198 18.86 5.75 2.90
C TYR A 198 20.30 6.26 2.82
N VAL A 199 21.24 5.51 3.40
CA VAL A 199 22.68 5.77 3.32
C VAL A 199 23.32 4.63 2.54
N TYR A 200 23.89 4.94 1.38
CA TYR A 200 24.57 3.96 0.54
C TYR A 200 25.94 3.61 1.14
N GLN A 201 26.23 2.32 1.28
CA GLN A 201 27.47 1.79 1.88
C GLN A 201 28.29 1.00 0.88
#